data_AF-A0A971E4E4-F1
#
_entry.id   AF-A0A971E4E4-F1
#
_cell.length_a   1.000
_cell.length_b   1.000
_cell.length_c   1.000
_cell.angle_alpha   90.00
_cell.angle_beta   90.00
_cell.angle_gamma   90.00
#
_symmetry.space_group_name_H-M   'P 1'
#
loop_
_entity.id
_entity.type
_entity.pdbx_description
1 polymer ?
#
loop_
_entity_poly.entity_id
_entity_poly.type
_entity_poly.pdbx_seq_one_letter_code
_entity_poly.pdbx_strand_id
1 'polypeptide(L)'
;MDQGAVVRNVLRFLDAQLRSEVDLAEIARIAGYSLSQFYKVFTEVTGQRPAEYIRKRRLALACWDVALSEQRLIDIALNSGFSSQEAFTRAFRREFHITPGRFRLQHKTTSPHRRSQQRRVDVVMTSNQSFPKDRVLPGVMKVGFHLEPDRCPETIPFPSCLASALRYLGEDYPWVPIYEHNREWRLNYANVHLLGASGMAFGLLWEGGWKSSNVDHMFIADPHIVIAKAFEAAGYEYELVSKTGDEADEAIWRQKIMDSITRGVPVLAFGVIGPPMCCLITGYGNHGEALIGWNCFQDDPAWNQGVETVEGGYFRKGNWFGDTWILVLIGQKVADYKAVPARRILSWALTVAEQTEVMGRQAGQKAYEAWQRQLLQDDDFIDADDATLQRYHTAHHMQVGHLAECRAWAHYFLLHIAGNEPEMSEHLTQAAKLYWRIHDLMWDVWAVLGGLWNSDWRLFRDGDARRKIAAIIGQAQALDKQAMEHLRQAIHQQGGRVSTEGVAT
;
A
#
# COMPACT_ATOMS: atom_id res chain seq x y z
N MET A 1 -27.93 14.24 9.06
CA MET A 1 -26.57 14.04 8.51
C MET A 1 -25.76 13.28 9.54
N ASP A 2 -25.16 12.14 9.18
CA ASP A 2 -24.22 11.44 10.07
C ASP A 2 -23.01 12.36 10.33
N GLN A 3 -22.92 12.90 11.55
CA GLN A 3 -21.85 13.82 11.96
C GLN A 3 -20.47 13.16 11.79
N GLY A 4 -20.37 11.84 12.00
CA GLY A 4 -19.15 11.08 11.78
C GLY A 4 -18.76 10.98 10.30
N ALA A 5 -19.71 10.78 9.39
CA ALA A 5 -19.45 10.75 7.94
C ALA A 5 -18.96 12.11 7.43
N VAL A 6 -19.57 13.20 7.90
CA VAL A 6 -19.17 14.55 7.50
C VAL A 6 -17.75 14.84 7.99
N VAL A 7 -17.41 14.52 9.25
CA VAL A 7 -16.05 14.70 9.77
C VAL A 7 -15.05 13.82 9.02
N ARG A 8 -15.36 12.55 8.69
CA ARG A 8 -14.46 11.69 7.90
C ARG A 8 -14.16 12.25 6.51
N ASN A 9 -15.14 12.85 5.84
CA ASN A 9 -14.93 13.50 4.54
C ASN A 9 -14.09 14.77 4.69
N VAL A 10 -14.33 15.55 5.74
CA VAL A 10 -13.50 16.70 6.11
C VAL A 10 -12.06 16.29 6.39
N LEU A 11 -11.83 15.19 7.13
CA LEU A 11 -10.48 14.69 7.42
C LEU A 11 -9.74 14.29 6.14
N ARG A 12 -10.42 13.61 5.22
CA ARG A 12 -9.87 13.25 3.90
C ARG A 12 -9.51 14.49 3.08
N PHE A 13 -10.38 15.50 3.11
CA PHE A 13 -10.13 16.77 2.42
C PHE A 13 -8.97 17.54 3.06
N LEU A 14 -8.91 17.62 4.38
CA LEU A 14 -7.82 18.24 5.13
C LEU A 14 -6.49 17.55 4.83
N ASP A 15 -6.47 16.21 4.80
CA ASP A 15 -5.29 15.41 4.50
C ASP A 15 -4.73 15.68 3.09
N ALA A 16 -5.61 15.89 2.11
CA ALA A 16 -5.24 16.27 0.75
C ALA A 16 -4.69 17.70 0.64
N GLN A 17 -4.98 18.57 1.61
CA GLN A 17 -4.62 20.00 1.62
C GLN A 17 -3.55 20.33 2.69
N LEU A 18 -2.87 19.32 3.27
CA LEU A 18 -1.92 19.56 4.38
C LEU A 18 -0.71 20.42 3.99
N ARG A 19 -0.36 20.49 2.70
CA ARG A 19 0.79 21.27 2.19
C ARG A 19 0.40 22.67 1.68
N SER A 20 -0.89 23.02 1.66
CA SER A 20 -1.43 24.32 1.24
C SER A 20 -2.03 25.09 2.45
N GLU A 21 -2.40 26.36 2.26
CA GLU A 21 -3.16 27.09 3.28
C GLU A 21 -4.55 26.47 3.45
N VAL A 22 -4.94 26.20 4.70
CA VAL A 22 -6.21 25.55 5.03
C VAL A 22 -7.17 26.60 5.58
N ASP A 23 -8.22 26.92 4.82
CA ASP A 23 -9.32 27.77 5.29
C ASP A 23 -10.39 26.94 6.01
N LEU A 24 -10.33 26.95 7.34
CA LEU A 24 -11.29 26.24 8.20
C LEU A 24 -12.71 26.81 8.11
N ALA A 25 -12.88 28.08 7.74
CA ALA A 25 -14.20 28.69 7.58
C ALA A 25 -14.88 28.17 6.31
N GLU A 26 -14.13 28.07 5.22
CA GLU A 26 -14.63 27.50 3.97
C GLU A 26 -14.94 26.01 4.10
N ILE A 27 -14.08 25.25 4.80
CA ILE A 27 -14.32 23.83 5.07
C ILE A 27 -15.57 23.63 5.93
N ALA A 28 -15.79 24.47 6.95
CA ALA A 28 -17.01 24.44 7.75
C ALA A 28 -18.26 24.68 6.88
N ARG A 29 -18.18 25.67 5.98
CA ARG A 29 -19.27 26.02 5.06
C ARG A 29 -19.60 24.87 4.11
N ILE A 30 -18.58 24.25 3.49
CA ILE A 30 -18.75 23.09 2.60
C ILE A 30 -19.34 21.89 3.35
N ALA A 31 -18.95 21.70 4.61
CA ALA A 31 -19.46 20.65 5.48
C ALA A 31 -20.88 20.93 6.03
N GLY A 32 -21.50 22.07 5.66
CA GLY A 32 -22.84 22.45 6.10
C GLY A 32 -22.93 22.93 7.55
N TYR A 33 -21.82 23.39 8.14
CA TYR A 33 -21.75 23.88 9.51
C TYR A 33 -21.35 25.35 9.58
N SER A 34 -21.80 26.04 10.63
CA SER A 34 -21.11 27.26 11.05
C SER A 34 -19.72 26.91 11.59
N LEU A 35 -18.77 27.84 11.53
CA LEU A 35 -17.41 27.60 12.01
C LEU A 35 -17.38 27.11 13.48
N SER A 36 -18.22 27.67 14.36
CA SER A 36 -18.31 27.26 15.76
C SER A 36 -18.87 25.84 15.93
N GLN A 37 -19.88 25.47 15.16
CA GLN A 37 -20.43 24.11 15.16
C GLN A 37 -19.43 23.11 14.59
N PHE A 38 -18.69 23.50 13.55
CA PHE A 38 -17.63 22.70 12.96
C PHE A 38 -16.52 22.38 13.98
N TYR A 39 -16.04 23.38 14.72
CA TYR A 39 -15.05 23.15 15.79
C TYR A 39 -15.54 22.16 16.83
N LYS A 40 -16.81 22.28 17.25
CA LYS A 40 -17.42 21.39 18.24
C LYS A 40 -17.52 19.95 17.72
N VAL A 41 -18.17 19.75 16.58
CA VAL A 41 -18.39 18.43 15.97
C VAL A 41 -17.06 17.76 15.61
N PHE A 42 -16.10 18.51 15.05
CA PHE A 42 -14.77 17.99 14.74
C PHE A 42 -14.03 17.52 16.00
N THR A 43 -14.07 18.30 17.08
CA THR A 43 -13.39 17.94 18.33
C THR A 43 -14.06 16.76 19.02
N GLU A 44 -15.40 16.69 19.00
CA GLU A 44 -16.18 15.56 19.54
C GLU A 44 -15.85 14.25 18.81
N VAL A 45 -15.68 14.29 17.48
CA VAL A 45 -15.39 13.09 16.67
C VAL A 45 -13.91 12.71 16.70
N THR A 46 -12.98 13.67 16.73
CA THR A 46 -11.54 13.40 16.57
C THR A 46 -10.74 13.46 17.87
N GLY A 47 -11.36 13.93 18.96
CA GLY A 47 -10.69 14.17 20.24
C GLY A 47 -9.74 15.36 20.27
N GLN A 48 -9.61 16.13 19.18
CA GLN A 48 -8.68 17.27 19.09
C GLN A 48 -9.22 18.40 18.21
N ARG A 49 -8.72 19.62 18.42
CA ARG A 49 -9.14 20.79 17.61
C ARG A 49 -8.58 20.67 16.18
N PRO A 50 -9.29 21.15 15.14
CA PRO A 50 -8.85 21.12 13.74
C PRO A 50 -7.43 21.64 13.51
N ALA A 51 -7.08 22.79 14.12
CA ALA A 51 -5.74 23.37 13.98
C ALA A 51 -4.64 22.49 14.61
N GLU A 52 -4.97 21.76 15.68
CA GLU A 52 -4.04 20.81 16.30
C GLU A 52 -3.87 19.55 15.46
N TYR A 53 -4.98 19.02 14.93
CA TYR A 53 -4.99 17.92 13.98
C TYR A 53 -4.08 18.22 12.77
N ILE A 54 -4.31 19.36 12.10
CA ILE A 54 -3.54 19.79 10.91
C ILE A 54 -2.07 19.92 11.25
N ARG A 55 -1.74 20.54 12.40
CA ARG A 55 -0.35 20.72 12.84
C ARG A 55 0.34 19.38 13.08
N LYS A 56 -0.32 18.42 13.74
CA LYS A 56 0.25 17.07 13.98
C LYS A 56 0.47 16.33 12.68
N ARG A 57 -0.49 16.38 11.76
CA ARG A 57 -0.37 15.74 10.45
C ARG A 57 0.74 16.36 9.59
N ARG A 58 0.87 17.69 9.60
CA ARG A 58 2.01 18.39 8.95
C ARG A 58 3.35 18.00 9.56
N LEU A 59 3.44 17.88 10.88
CA LEU A 59 4.65 17.42 11.57
C LEU A 59 5.02 15.98 11.21
N ALA A 60 4.02 15.08 11.14
CA ALA A 60 4.22 13.70 10.72
C ALA A 60 4.71 13.59 9.27
N LEU A 61 4.19 14.43 8.36
CA LEU A 61 4.72 14.52 6.99
C LEU A 61 6.15 15.07 6.97
N ALA A 62 6.43 16.09 7.78
CA ALA A 62 7.75 16.71 7.85
C ALA A 62 8.83 15.78 8.41
N CYS A 63 8.49 14.80 9.26
CA CYS A 63 9.43 13.78 9.73
C CYS A 63 10.17 13.11 8.58
N TRP A 64 9.46 12.81 7.50
CA TRP A 64 10.03 12.14 6.33
C TRP A 64 11.01 13.04 5.59
N ASP A 65 10.66 14.31 5.39
CA ASP A 65 11.56 15.30 4.78
C ASP A 65 12.80 15.53 5.68
N VAL A 66 12.64 15.44 7.00
CA VAL A 66 13.75 15.52 7.96
C VAL A 66 14.66 14.28 7.88
N ALA A 67 14.09 13.08 7.80
CA ALA A 67 14.84 11.81 7.82
C ALA A 67 15.48 11.45 6.47
N LEU A 68 14.76 11.65 5.37
CA LEU A 68 15.08 11.10 4.05
C LEU A 68 15.62 12.14 3.07
N SER A 69 15.49 13.43 3.39
CA SER A 69 15.93 14.51 2.50
C SER A 69 17.10 15.30 3.09
N GLU A 70 17.93 15.83 2.19
CA GLU A 70 18.95 16.84 2.48
C GLU A 70 18.40 18.28 2.43
N GLN A 71 17.07 18.50 2.45
CA GLN A 71 16.51 19.87 2.47
C GLN A 71 16.89 20.57 3.77
N ARG A 72 17.11 21.90 3.78
CA ARG A 72 17.42 22.61 5.02
C ARG A 72 16.20 22.56 5.95
N LEU A 73 16.42 22.47 7.25
CA LEU A 73 15.32 22.37 8.23
C LEU A 73 14.37 23.57 8.18
N ILE A 74 14.88 24.76 7.81
CA ILE A 74 14.06 25.95 7.58
C ILE A 74 13.13 25.77 6.38
N ASP A 75 13.60 25.16 5.28
CA ASP A 75 12.79 24.95 4.08
C ASP A 75 11.68 23.92 4.39
N ILE A 76 12.01 22.86 5.13
CA ILE A 76 11.03 21.86 5.59
C ILE A 76 10.00 22.49 6.51
N ALA A 77 10.43 23.36 7.43
CA ALA A 77 9.54 24.08 8.33
C ALA A 77 8.52 24.92 7.54
N LEU A 78 9.00 25.71 6.57
CA LEU A 78 8.14 26.56 5.73
C LEU A 78 7.19 25.72 4.87
N ASN A 79 7.69 24.67 4.20
CA ASN A 79 6.88 23.75 3.39
C ASN A 79 5.83 22.98 4.21
N SER A 80 6.08 22.81 5.50
CA SER A 80 5.14 22.18 6.45
C SER A 80 4.21 23.20 7.11
N GLY A 81 4.16 24.44 6.60
CA GLY A 81 3.24 25.49 7.06
C GLY A 81 3.62 26.12 8.41
N PHE A 82 4.90 26.10 8.81
CA PHE A 82 5.39 26.82 9.98
C PHE A 82 6.01 28.15 9.59
N SER A 83 5.79 29.19 10.39
CA SER A 83 6.33 30.54 10.12
C SER A 83 7.84 30.66 10.35
N SER A 84 8.47 29.72 11.05
CA SER A 84 9.92 29.70 11.28
C SER A 84 10.44 28.31 11.64
N GLN A 85 11.76 28.10 11.50
CA GLN A 85 12.44 26.86 11.89
C GLN A 85 12.35 26.62 13.41
N GLU A 86 12.33 27.67 14.23
CA GLU A 86 12.21 27.60 15.69
C GLU A 86 10.80 27.15 16.09
N ALA A 87 9.76 27.66 15.42
CA ALA A 87 8.38 27.23 15.62
C ALA A 87 8.23 25.74 15.27
N PHE A 88 8.79 25.33 14.14
CA PHE A 88 8.83 23.94 13.72
C PHE A 88 9.60 23.05 14.70
N THR A 89 10.81 23.43 15.10
CA THR A 89 11.67 22.65 16.01
C THR A 89 11.01 22.43 17.37
N ARG A 90 10.35 23.47 17.92
CA ARG A 90 9.60 23.33 19.17
C ARG A 90 8.41 22.38 19.03
N ALA A 91 7.65 22.52 17.95
CA ALA A 91 6.49 21.68 17.70
C ALA A 91 6.88 20.22 17.43
N PHE A 92 7.93 19.99 16.64
CA PHE A 92 8.51 18.68 16.33
C PHE A 92 9.07 18.00 17.59
N ARG A 93 9.81 18.74 18.43
CA ARG A 93 10.31 18.19 19.70
C ARG A 93 9.18 17.86 20.68
N ARG A 94 8.10 18.64 20.67
CA ARG A 94 6.92 18.34 21.51
C ARG A 94 6.22 17.07 21.06
N GLU A 95 6.13 16.85 19.74
CA GLU A 95 5.42 15.70 19.16
C GLU A 95 6.26 14.41 19.19
N PHE A 96 7.55 14.48 18.83
CA PHE A 96 8.41 13.30 18.64
C PHE A 96 9.50 13.17 19.71
N HIS A 97 9.50 14.04 20.72
CA HIS A 97 10.46 14.04 21.84
C HIS A 97 11.94 14.21 21.43
N ILE A 98 12.21 14.55 20.18
CA ILE A 98 13.55 14.75 19.61
C ILE A 98 13.57 15.99 18.69
N THR A 99 14.72 16.64 18.52
CA THR A 99 14.84 17.75 17.58
C THR A 99 14.95 17.24 16.14
N PRO A 100 14.44 17.96 15.12
CA PRO A 100 14.55 17.56 13.72
C PRO A 100 16.01 17.28 13.29
N GLY A 101 16.96 18.10 13.74
CA GLY A 101 18.38 17.90 13.41
C GLY A 101 18.95 16.60 13.96
N ARG A 102 18.58 16.20 15.19
CA ARG A 102 19.00 14.91 15.75
C ARG A 102 18.28 13.74 15.08
N PHE A 103 16.99 13.89 14.79
CA PHE A 103 16.20 12.92 14.04
C PHE A 103 16.85 12.60 12.68
N ARG A 104 17.25 13.63 11.92
CA ARG A 104 17.97 13.47 10.66
C ARG A 104 19.28 12.71 10.80
N LEU A 105 20.10 13.02 11.80
CA LEU A 105 21.38 12.36 12.01
C LEU A 105 21.24 10.87 12.30
N GLN A 106 20.18 10.47 13.02
CA GLN A 106 19.87 9.06 13.28
C GLN A 106 19.47 8.28 12.02
N HIS A 107 18.99 8.97 10.99
CA HIS A 107 18.47 8.35 9.75
C HIS A 107 19.37 8.55 8.52
N LYS A 108 20.57 9.16 8.66
CA LYS A 108 21.49 9.49 7.56
C LYS A 108 22.50 8.41 7.16
N THR A 109 22.62 7.30 7.88
CA THR A 109 23.73 6.34 7.70
C THR A 109 23.52 5.23 6.65
N THR A 110 22.44 5.25 5.87
CA THR A 110 22.22 4.22 4.82
C THR A 110 21.48 4.77 3.59
N SER A 111 22.18 5.38 2.63
CA SER A 111 21.85 5.28 1.18
C SER A 111 22.83 6.09 0.32
N PRO A 112 23.47 5.51 -0.71
CA PRO A 112 24.15 6.27 -1.75
C PRO A 112 23.24 6.38 -2.98
N HIS A 113 22.32 7.35 -3.04
CA HIS A 113 21.70 7.74 -4.31
C HIS A 113 21.58 9.26 -4.46
N ARG A 114 22.29 9.77 -5.47
CA ARG A 114 22.32 11.17 -5.90
C ARG A 114 20.94 11.58 -6.41
N ARG A 115 20.45 12.68 -5.84
CA ARG A 115 19.40 13.55 -6.39
C ARG A 115 19.72 13.93 -7.84
N SER A 116 18.80 13.69 -8.77
CA SER A 116 18.52 14.70 -9.80
C SER A 116 17.60 15.74 -9.16
N GLN A 117 18.11 16.96 -9.06
CA GLN A 117 17.39 18.11 -8.53
C GLN A 117 16.04 18.27 -9.23
N GLN A 118 14.96 18.44 -8.46
CA GLN A 118 13.78 19.19 -8.89
C GLN A 118 14.25 20.59 -9.30
N ARG A 119 14.61 20.74 -10.57
CA ARG A 119 14.50 22.02 -11.24
C ARG A 119 13.01 22.33 -11.29
N ARG A 120 12.62 23.55 -10.90
CA ARG A 120 11.43 24.19 -11.49
C ARG A 120 11.54 23.94 -12.98
N VAL A 121 10.68 23.08 -13.50
CA VAL A 121 10.49 22.98 -14.95
C VAL A 121 9.74 24.26 -15.27
N ASP A 122 10.47 25.29 -15.68
CA ASP A 122 9.89 26.22 -16.63
C ASP A 122 9.37 25.32 -17.76
N VAL A 123 8.06 25.35 -17.99
CA VAL A 123 7.43 24.61 -19.08
C VAL A 123 7.97 25.20 -20.39
N VAL A 124 9.12 24.70 -20.81
CA VAL A 124 9.56 24.77 -22.18
C VAL A 124 9.03 23.50 -22.80
N MET A 125 7.85 23.60 -23.44
CA MET A 125 7.38 22.62 -24.40
C MET A 125 8.46 22.45 -25.48
N THR A 126 9.37 21.52 -25.26
CA THR A 126 10.47 21.17 -26.20
C THR A 126 10.54 19.66 -26.35
N SER A 127 9.41 19.03 -26.66
CA SER A 127 9.46 17.90 -27.56
C SER A 127 8.59 18.26 -28.76
N ASN A 128 9.24 18.53 -29.90
CA ASN A 128 8.55 18.66 -31.19
C ASN A 128 8.12 17.26 -31.70
N GLN A 129 7.86 16.34 -30.78
CA GLN A 129 7.64 14.93 -31.05
C GLN A 129 6.16 14.75 -31.33
N SER A 130 5.83 14.48 -32.60
CA SER A 130 4.46 14.14 -32.98
C SER A 130 4.12 12.77 -32.44
N PHE A 131 3.08 12.70 -31.61
CA PHE A 131 2.50 11.44 -31.14
C PHE A 131 1.42 10.96 -32.11
N PRO A 132 1.30 9.65 -32.36
CA PRO A 132 0.12 9.13 -33.02
C PRO A 132 -1.13 9.40 -32.18
N LYS A 133 -2.30 9.45 -32.83
CA LYS A 133 -3.58 9.69 -32.14
C LYS A 133 -3.88 8.62 -31.09
N ASP A 134 -3.63 7.35 -31.42
CA ASP A 134 -3.84 6.21 -30.56
C ASP A 134 -2.60 5.32 -30.60
N ARG A 135 -2.23 4.72 -29.46
CA ARG A 135 -1.12 3.77 -29.38
C ARG A 135 -1.35 2.79 -28.23
N VAL A 136 -1.08 1.51 -28.49
CA VAL A 136 -1.17 0.43 -27.49
C VAL A 136 0.08 -0.44 -27.58
N LEU A 137 0.58 -0.89 -26.43
CA LEU A 137 1.62 -1.90 -26.29
C LEU A 137 0.95 -3.29 -26.29
N PRO A 138 1.05 -4.06 -27.37
CA PRO A 138 0.44 -5.38 -27.45
C PRO A 138 1.22 -6.37 -26.58
N GLY A 139 0.57 -7.43 -26.08
CA GLY A 139 1.25 -8.54 -25.40
C GLY A 139 1.61 -8.28 -23.93
N VAL A 140 1.27 -7.12 -23.37
CA VAL A 140 1.32 -6.90 -21.91
C VAL A 140 0.29 -7.80 -21.23
N MET A 141 0.74 -8.66 -20.31
CA MET A 141 -0.08 -9.66 -19.63
C MET A 141 -1.27 -9.04 -18.88
N LYS A 142 -2.46 -9.64 -19.01
CA LYS A 142 -3.66 -9.21 -18.29
C LYS A 142 -3.44 -9.27 -16.77
N VAL A 143 -3.93 -8.25 -16.09
CA VAL A 143 -3.99 -8.15 -14.63
C VAL A 143 -5.45 -8.20 -14.21
N GLY A 144 -5.77 -9.02 -13.22
CA GLY A 144 -7.13 -9.17 -12.71
C GLY A 144 -7.27 -10.30 -11.70
N PHE A 145 -8.45 -10.39 -11.10
CA PHE A 145 -8.76 -11.42 -10.12
C PHE A 145 -9.05 -12.76 -10.81
N HIS A 146 -8.42 -13.84 -10.33
CA HIS A 146 -8.70 -15.22 -10.74
C HIS A 146 -8.70 -15.47 -12.27
N LEU A 147 -7.69 -14.94 -12.97
CA LEU A 147 -7.62 -14.91 -14.44
C LEU A 147 -7.59 -16.29 -15.12
N GLU A 148 -6.82 -17.23 -14.57
CA GLU A 148 -6.60 -18.56 -15.13
C GLU A 148 -6.90 -19.61 -14.06
N PRO A 149 -7.56 -20.74 -14.40
CA PRO A 149 -7.98 -21.73 -13.40
C PRO A 149 -6.84 -22.33 -12.59
N ASP A 150 -5.65 -22.41 -13.18
CA ASP A 150 -4.43 -22.97 -12.59
C ASP A 150 -3.46 -21.89 -12.11
N ARG A 151 -3.74 -20.60 -12.27
CA ARG A 151 -2.91 -19.51 -11.73
C ARG A 151 -3.27 -19.23 -10.29
N CYS A 152 -2.25 -19.07 -9.45
CA CYS A 152 -2.43 -18.64 -8.07
C CYS A 152 -3.14 -17.27 -7.98
N PRO A 153 -3.90 -16.99 -6.92
CA PRO A 153 -4.48 -15.66 -6.71
C PRO A 153 -3.43 -14.54 -6.72
N GLU A 154 -3.76 -13.43 -7.36
CA GLU A 154 -2.99 -12.19 -7.31
C GLU A 154 -3.96 -11.05 -6.97
N THR A 155 -4.55 -11.09 -5.76
CA THR A 155 -5.63 -10.15 -5.41
C THR A 155 -5.11 -8.78 -4.97
N ILE A 156 -3.81 -8.60 -5.04
CA ILE A 156 -3.05 -7.43 -4.62
C ILE A 156 -2.56 -6.71 -5.89
N PRO A 157 -3.24 -5.64 -6.34
CA PRO A 157 -3.06 -5.11 -7.70
C PRO A 157 -1.69 -4.52 -7.99
N PHE A 158 -1.04 -3.83 -7.04
CA PHE A 158 0.21 -3.12 -7.32
C PHE A 158 1.36 -4.07 -7.72
N PRO A 159 1.72 -5.10 -6.92
CA PRO A 159 2.69 -6.12 -7.30
C PRO A 159 2.32 -6.86 -8.59
N SER A 160 1.04 -7.16 -8.83
CA SER A 160 0.60 -7.83 -10.07
C SER A 160 0.79 -6.94 -11.31
N CYS A 161 0.42 -5.66 -11.22
CA CYS A 161 0.67 -4.65 -12.26
C CYS A 161 2.16 -4.51 -12.55
N LEU A 162 2.99 -4.38 -11.50
CA LEU A 162 4.44 -4.24 -11.68
C LEU A 162 5.06 -5.53 -12.24
N ALA A 163 4.64 -6.70 -11.78
CA ALA A 163 5.09 -7.99 -12.31
C ALA A 163 4.77 -8.14 -13.81
N SER A 164 3.56 -7.76 -14.23
CA SER A 164 3.16 -7.76 -15.64
C SER A 164 4.01 -6.80 -16.47
N ALA A 165 4.24 -5.57 -15.97
CA ALA A 165 5.07 -4.59 -16.64
C ALA A 165 6.53 -5.06 -16.78
N LEU A 166 7.13 -5.60 -15.71
CA LEU A 166 8.51 -6.11 -15.74
C LEU A 166 8.68 -7.28 -16.71
N ARG A 167 7.73 -8.22 -16.74
CA ARG A 167 7.74 -9.32 -17.71
C ARG A 167 7.68 -8.80 -19.15
N TYR A 168 6.85 -7.79 -19.41
CA TYR A 168 6.79 -7.14 -20.72
C TYR A 168 8.10 -6.43 -21.09
N LEU A 169 8.82 -5.89 -20.11
CA LEU A 169 10.15 -5.29 -20.29
C LEU A 169 11.29 -6.32 -20.42
N GLY A 170 10.97 -7.62 -20.41
CA GLY A 170 11.92 -8.71 -20.64
C GLY A 170 12.45 -9.37 -19.37
N GLU A 171 11.90 -9.09 -18.19
CA GLU A 171 12.28 -9.81 -16.97
C GLU A 171 11.69 -11.23 -16.95
N ASP A 172 12.56 -12.23 -16.76
CA ASP A 172 12.20 -13.64 -16.80
C ASP A 172 12.01 -14.23 -15.39
N TYR A 173 10.97 -13.74 -14.70
CA TYR A 173 10.59 -14.32 -13.41
C TYR A 173 9.88 -15.67 -13.62
N PRO A 174 10.26 -16.71 -12.85
CA PRO A 174 9.72 -18.05 -13.05
C PRO A 174 8.25 -18.13 -12.66
N TRP A 175 7.55 -19.03 -13.33
CA TRP A 175 6.30 -19.60 -12.84
C TRP A 175 6.64 -20.83 -11.99
N VAL A 176 6.34 -20.77 -10.70
CA VAL A 176 6.66 -21.86 -9.76
C VAL A 176 5.46 -22.80 -9.66
N PRO A 177 5.60 -24.09 -10.00
CA PRO A 177 4.53 -25.05 -9.78
C PRO A 177 4.39 -25.31 -8.28
N ILE A 178 3.16 -25.24 -7.78
CA ILE A 178 2.81 -25.60 -6.40
C ILE A 178 1.67 -26.62 -6.43
N TYR A 179 1.68 -27.59 -5.51
CA TYR A 179 0.62 -28.59 -5.41
C TYR A 179 -0.16 -28.37 -4.14
N GLU A 180 -1.40 -27.91 -4.27
CA GLU A 180 -2.25 -27.53 -3.14
C GLU A 180 -3.70 -27.84 -3.44
N HIS A 181 -4.46 -28.27 -2.42
CA HIS A 181 -5.87 -28.64 -2.56
C HIS A 181 -6.13 -29.70 -3.66
N ASN A 182 -5.27 -30.71 -3.73
CA ASN A 182 -5.32 -31.81 -4.71
C ASN A 182 -5.24 -31.37 -6.18
N ARG A 183 -4.59 -30.24 -6.46
CA ARG A 183 -4.31 -29.80 -7.82
C ARG A 183 -2.99 -29.03 -7.92
N GLU A 184 -2.46 -28.97 -9.13
CA GLU A 184 -1.31 -28.14 -9.45
C GLU A 184 -1.76 -26.70 -9.73
N TRP A 185 -0.96 -25.74 -9.27
CA TRP A 185 -1.11 -24.32 -9.54
C TRP A 185 0.22 -23.72 -10.01
N ARG A 186 0.14 -22.64 -10.77
CA ARG A 186 1.27 -21.83 -11.21
C ARG A 186 1.32 -20.53 -10.42
N LEU A 187 2.39 -20.36 -9.66
CA LEU A 187 2.67 -19.17 -8.88
C LEU A 187 3.55 -18.21 -9.68
N ASN A 188 3.09 -16.97 -9.87
CA ASN A 188 3.90 -15.92 -10.49
C ASN A 188 4.94 -15.40 -9.48
N TYR A 189 6.18 -15.84 -9.59
CA TYR A 189 7.19 -15.50 -8.58
C TYR A 189 7.51 -13.99 -8.53
N ALA A 190 7.38 -13.27 -9.66
CA ALA A 190 7.51 -11.81 -9.68
C ALA A 190 6.56 -11.15 -8.67
N ASN A 191 5.29 -11.57 -8.67
CA ASN A 191 4.28 -11.03 -7.77
C ASN A 191 4.67 -11.28 -6.30
N VAL A 192 5.09 -12.51 -5.97
CA VAL A 192 5.53 -12.90 -4.62
C VAL A 192 6.76 -12.11 -4.18
N HIS A 193 7.75 -11.99 -5.05
CA HIS A 193 8.98 -11.27 -4.77
C HIS A 193 8.70 -9.78 -4.46
N LEU A 194 7.91 -9.12 -5.32
CA LEU A 194 7.55 -7.72 -5.16
C LEU A 194 6.66 -7.49 -3.92
N LEU A 195 5.75 -8.40 -3.62
CA LEU A 195 4.91 -8.34 -2.43
C LEU A 195 5.72 -8.51 -1.14
N GLY A 196 6.63 -9.48 -1.11
CA GLY A 196 7.51 -9.73 0.04
C GLY A 196 8.48 -8.58 0.26
N ALA A 197 9.16 -8.13 -0.78
CA ALA A 197 10.16 -7.06 -0.68
C ALA A 197 9.56 -5.69 -0.35
N SER A 198 8.34 -5.41 -0.81
CA SER A 198 7.61 -4.20 -0.45
C SER A 198 7.04 -4.20 0.97
N GLY A 199 7.11 -5.34 1.68
CA GLY A 199 6.58 -5.51 3.03
C GLY A 199 5.09 -5.84 3.09
N MET A 200 4.40 -5.78 1.95
CA MET A 200 2.96 -5.98 1.82
C MET A 200 2.49 -7.35 2.33
N ALA A 201 3.29 -8.40 2.14
CA ALA A 201 2.99 -9.75 2.62
C ALA A 201 2.92 -9.86 4.17
N PHE A 202 3.53 -8.92 4.89
CA PHE A 202 3.69 -8.94 6.35
C PHE A 202 2.76 -7.98 7.07
N GLY A 203 2.24 -6.97 6.36
CA GLY A 203 1.31 -5.99 6.92
C GLY A 203 -0.03 -6.62 7.31
N LEU A 204 -0.69 -5.96 8.26
CA LEU A 204 -2.08 -6.18 8.63
C LEU A 204 -2.65 -4.87 9.16
N LEU A 205 -3.82 -4.47 8.69
CA LEU A 205 -4.49 -3.24 9.12
C LEU A 205 -5.91 -3.56 9.60
N TRP A 206 -6.35 -2.81 10.60
CA TRP A 206 -7.74 -2.80 11.02
C TRP A 206 -8.19 -1.40 11.40
N GLU A 207 -9.24 -0.94 10.72
CA GLU A 207 -10.02 0.22 11.12
C GLU A 207 -11.42 -0.24 11.52
N GLY A 208 -11.88 0.22 12.68
CA GLY A 208 -13.21 -0.11 13.20
C GLY A 208 -14.34 0.35 12.28
N GLY A 209 -15.51 -0.24 12.46
CA GLY A 209 -16.69 0.04 11.64
C GLY A 209 -16.77 -0.80 10.36
N TRP A 210 -16.08 -1.94 10.31
CA TRP A 210 -16.20 -2.92 9.23
C TRP A 210 -15.93 -2.35 7.84
N LYS A 211 -14.79 -1.67 7.70
CA LYS A 211 -14.41 -1.00 6.45
C LYS A 211 -13.74 -1.99 5.50
N SER A 212 -14.20 -2.01 4.26
CA SER A 212 -13.56 -2.79 3.18
C SER A 212 -12.13 -2.32 2.89
N SER A 213 -11.78 -1.07 3.23
CA SER A 213 -10.41 -0.57 3.10
C SER A 213 -9.40 -1.26 4.02
N ASN A 214 -9.82 -2.16 4.94
CA ASN A 214 -8.92 -2.97 5.79
C ASN A 214 -7.94 -3.83 5.00
N VAL A 215 -8.24 -4.12 3.72
CA VAL A 215 -7.33 -4.82 2.80
C VAL A 215 -6.50 -3.88 1.89
N ASP A 216 -6.62 -2.56 2.06
CA ASP A 216 -5.86 -1.57 1.29
C ASP A 216 -4.45 -1.42 1.86
N HIS A 217 -3.62 -2.35 1.43
CA HIS A 217 -2.27 -2.54 1.93
C HIS A 217 -1.23 -1.67 1.19
N MET A 218 -1.64 -0.75 0.29
CA MET A 218 -0.77 0.37 -0.06
C MET A 218 -0.45 1.24 1.16
N PHE A 219 -1.32 1.19 2.19
CA PHE A 219 -1.24 1.96 3.42
C PHE A 219 -0.70 1.17 4.62
N ILE A 220 0.01 0.06 4.39
CA ILE A 220 0.83 -0.58 5.46
C ILE A 220 2.00 0.31 5.88
N ALA A 221 2.30 1.33 5.07
CA ALA A 221 3.26 2.40 5.30
C ALA A 221 2.86 3.57 4.40
N ASP A 222 3.70 4.59 4.27
CA ASP A 222 3.55 5.56 3.20
C ASP A 222 3.62 4.85 1.83
N PRO A 223 2.62 5.01 0.93
CA PRO A 223 2.61 4.37 -0.37
C PRO A 223 3.87 4.61 -1.21
N HIS A 224 4.51 5.78 -1.08
CA HIS A 224 5.76 6.08 -1.77
C HIS A 224 6.91 5.19 -1.30
N ILE A 225 6.94 4.82 -0.02
CA ILE A 225 7.93 3.88 0.54
C ILE A 225 7.64 2.47 0.03
N VAL A 226 6.38 2.04 0.02
CA VAL A 226 5.99 0.71 -0.49
C VAL A 226 6.39 0.55 -1.96
N ILE A 227 6.12 1.57 -2.78
CA ILE A 227 6.55 1.62 -4.18
C ILE A 227 8.07 1.62 -4.28
N ALA A 228 8.77 2.45 -3.50
CA ALA A 228 10.23 2.50 -3.49
C ALA A 228 10.87 1.14 -3.21
N LYS A 229 10.35 0.41 -2.23
CA LYS A 229 10.84 -0.92 -1.87
C LYS A 229 10.63 -1.94 -2.98
N ALA A 230 9.48 -1.90 -3.66
CA ALA A 230 9.21 -2.77 -4.80
C ALA A 230 10.16 -2.48 -5.98
N PHE A 231 10.38 -1.20 -6.32
CA PHE A 231 11.29 -0.83 -7.41
C PHE A 231 12.77 -1.07 -7.08
N GLU A 232 13.16 -0.89 -5.81
CA GLU A 232 14.50 -1.25 -5.34
C GLU A 232 14.74 -2.76 -5.49
N ALA A 233 13.75 -3.59 -5.17
CA ALA A 233 13.82 -5.04 -5.34
C ALA A 233 13.77 -5.46 -6.81
N ALA A 234 13.02 -4.74 -7.65
CA ALA A 234 12.98 -4.98 -9.08
C ALA A 234 14.28 -4.58 -9.79
N GLY A 235 15.04 -3.63 -9.23
CA GLY A 235 16.24 -3.09 -9.85
C GLY A 235 15.96 -2.10 -10.98
N TYR A 236 14.87 -1.34 -10.87
CA TYR A 236 14.46 -0.33 -11.84
C TYR A 236 14.40 1.06 -11.23
N GLU A 237 14.82 2.06 -12.00
CA GLU A 237 14.51 3.46 -11.70
C GLU A 237 13.00 3.71 -11.89
N TYR A 238 12.48 4.75 -11.23
CA TYR A 238 11.09 5.15 -11.40
C TYR A 238 10.89 6.63 -11.09
N GLU A 239 9.84 7.21 -11.65
CA GLU A 239 9.35 8.54 -11.31
C GLU A 239 7.94 8.43 -10.74
N LEU A 240 7.71 9.07 -9.59
CA LEU A 240 6.39 9.27 -9.02
C LEU A 240 5.86 10.64 -9.44
N VAL A 241 4.67 10.65 -10.03
CA VAL A 241 3.97 11.88 -10.40
C VAL A 241 2.71 11.97 -9.57
N SER A 242 2.59 13.04 -8.77
CA SER A 242 1.43 13.33 -7.93
C SER A 242 0.85 14.68 -8.33
N LYS A 243 -0.47 14.86 -8.10
CA LYS A 243 -1.13 16.14 -8.41
C LYS A 243 -0.49 17.26 -7.61
N THR A 244 -0.24 18.38 -8.27
CA THR A 244 0.25 19.61 -7.64
C THR A 244 -0.90 20.55 -7.29
N GLY A 245 -2.06 20.37 -7.94
CA GLY A 245 -3.21 21.27 -7.86
C GLY A 245 -3.23 22.32 -8.97
N ASP A 246 -2.27 22.27 -9.89
CA ASP A 246 -2.22 23.12 -11.08
C ASP A 246 -3.17 22.62 -12.18
N GLU A 247 -3.82 23.55 -12.89
CA GLU A 247 -4.68 23.26 -14.05
C GLU A 247 -3.90 22.54 -15.17
N ALA A 248 -2.58 22.75 -15.26
CA ALA A 248 -1.72 22.11 -16.24
C ALA A 248 -1.38 20.64 -15.91
N ASP A 249 -1.70 20.15 -14.71
CA ASP A 249 -1.32 18.80 -14.27
C ASP A 249 -1.78 17.73 -15.28
N GLU A 250 -3.02 17.81 -15.76
CA GLU A 250 -3.56 16.81 -16.69
C GLU A 250 -2.78 16.74 -18.00
N ALA A 251 -2.46 17.91 -18.58
CA ALA A 251 -1.68 17.98 -19.82
C ALA A 251 -0.27 17.38 -19.63
N ILE A 252 0.37 17.66 -18.50
CA ILE A 252 1.69 17.12 -18.15
C ILE A 252 1.62 15.59 -18.00
N TRP A 253 0.57 15.07 -17.35
CA TRP A 253 0.39 13.64 -17.14
C TRP A 253 0.13 12.90 -18.44
N ARG A 254 -0.73 13.45 -19.32
CA ARG A 254 -0.95 12.94 -20.68
C ARG A 254 0.36 12.83 -21.44
N GLN A 255 1.17 13.90 -21.44
CA GLN A 255 2.47 13.93 -22.10
C GLN A 255 3.40 12.84 -21.56
N LYS A 256 3.54 12.72 -20.24
CA LYS A 256 4.38 11.71 -19.59
C LYS A 256 3.97 10.27 -19.92
N ILE A 257 2.66 10.00 -19.96
CA ILE A 257 2.13 8.69 -20.36
C ILE A 257 2.47 8.43 -21.84
N MET A 258 2.18 9.37 -22.73
CA MET A 258 2.46 9.24 -24.16
C MET A 258 3.96 9.01 -24.44
N ASP A 259 4.84 9.71 -23.73
CA ASP A 259 6.28 9.53 -23.79
C ASP A 259 6.70 8.12 -23.38
N SER A 260 6.18 7.62 -22.26
CA SER A 260 6.50 6.29 -21.74
C SER A 260 6.04 5.18 -22.70
N ILE A 261 4.78 5.25 -23.14
CA ILE A 261 4.22 4.30 -24.11
C ILE A 261 4.97 4.37 -25.44
N THR A 262 5.44 5.55 -25.86
CA THR A 262 6.24 5.71 -27.08
C THR A 262 7.58 5.00 -27.01
N ARG A 263 8.19 4.96 -25.82
CA ARG A 263 9.42 4.19 -25.53
C ARG A 263 9.17 2.69 -25.36
N GLY A 264 7.92 2.24 -25.43
CA GLY A 264 7.59 0.82 -25.20
C GLY A 264 7.54 0.44 -23.72
N VAL A 265 7.27 1.39 -22.82
CA VAL A 265 7.29 1.15 -21.37
C VAL A 265 5.89 1.40 -20.77
N PRO A 266 5.23 0.37 -20.20
CA PRO A 266 3.95 0.53 -19.51
C PRO A 266 4.05 1.50 -18.32
N VAL A 267 2.92 2.10 -17.94
CA VAL A 267 2.83 3.03 -16.80
C VAL A 267 1.89 2.44 -15.75
N LEU A 268 2.26 2.53 -14.47
CA LEU A 268 1.33 2.20 -13.39
C LEU A 268 0.59 3.46 -12.98
N ALA A 269 -0.70 3.36 -12.68
CA ALA A 269 -1.48 4.49 -12.19
C ALA A 269 -2.43 4.05 -11.06
N PHE A 270 -2.73 4.95 -10.13
CA PHE A 270 -3.64 4.67 -9.02
C PHE A 270 -4.89 5.54 -9.16
N GLY A 271 -6.07 4.92 -9.22
CA GLY A 271 -7.36 5.63 -9.29
C GLY A 271 -7.98 5.81 -10.66
N VAL A 272 -7.49 5.11 -11.69
CA VAL A 272 -8.13 5.14 -13.02
C VAL A 272 -9.46 4.37 -13.02
N ILE A 273 -9.49 3.16 -12.46
CA ILE A 273 -10.70 2.31 -12.31
C ILE A 273 -10.65 1.63 -10.94
N GLY A 274 -11.83 1.43 -10.33
CA GLY A 274 -11.96 0.72 -9.06
C GLY A 274 -11.99 1.65 -7.84
N PRO A 275 -11.89 1.08 -6.62
CA PRO A 275 -11.26 1.81 -5.53
C PRO A 275 -9.86 2.28 -6.02
N PRO A 276 -9.19 3.23 -5.36
CA PRO A 276 -7.96 3.89 -5.85
C PRO A 276 -6.71 2.97 -5.92
N MET A 277 -6.87 1.78 -6.48
CA MET A 277 -5.93 0.69 -6.63
C MET A 277 -5.12 0.89 -7.91
N CYS A 278 -4.00 0.18 -7.95
CA CYS A 278 -3.09 0.21 -9.08
C CYS A 278 -3.73 -0.40 -10.33
N CYS A 279 -3.58 0.29 -11.46
CA CYS A 279 -3.86 -0.20 -12.80
C CYS A 279 -2.60 -0.15 -13.66
N LEU A 280 -2.60 -0.93 -14.74
CA LEU A 280 -1.52 -0.97 -15.71
C LEU A 280 -1.97 -0.30 -17.00
N ILE A 281 -1.37 0.86 -17.32
CA ILE A 281 -1.60 1.58 -18.57
C ILE A 281 -0.64 1.05 -19.62
N THR A 282 -1.21 0.49 -20.68
CA THR A 282 -0.48 -0.11 -21.81
C THR A 282 -0.65 0.71 -23.08
N GLY A 283 -1.50 1.73 -23.06
CA GLY A 283 -1.75 2.57 -24.21
C GLY A 283 -2.53 3.81 -23.88
N TYR A 284 -2.76 4.61 -24.91
CA TYR A 284 -3.61 5.79 -24.86
C TYR A 284 -4.40 5.92 -26.15
N GLY A 285 -5.51 6.64 -26.06
CA GLY A 285 -6.32 7.03 -27.19
C GLY A 285 -6.62 8.51 -27.21
N ASN A 286 -6.84 9.04 -28.41
CA ASN A 286 -7.03 10.46 -28.69
C ASN A 286 -6.01 11.37 -27.98
N HIS A 287 -4.72 11.12 -28.20
CA HIS A 287 -3.60 11.88 -27.61
C HIS A 287 -3.64 11.98 -26.08
N GLY A 288 -4.00 10.87 -25.41
CA GLY A 288 -4.00 10.78 -23.94
C GLY A 288 -5.32 11.16 -23.27
N GLU A 289 -6.33 11.60 -24.02
CA GLU A 289 -7.67 11.84 -23.44
C GLU A 289 -8.33 10.56 -22.90
N ALA A 290 -8.01 9.42 -23.50
CA ALA A 290 -8.37 8.11 -22.98
C ALA A 290 -7.12 7.28 -22.66
N LEU A 291 -7.17 6.51 -21.58
CA LEU A 291 -6.15 5.51 -21.24
C LEU A 291 -6.63 4.12 -21.64
N ILE A 292 -5.70 3.28 -22.07
CA ILE A 292 -5.93 1.89 -22.44
C ILE A 292 -5.04 0.99 -21.57
N GLY A 293 -5.57 -0.10 -21.02
CA GLY A 293 -4.81 -0.90 -20.07
C GLY A 293 -5.53 -2.10 -19.46
N TRP A 294 -5.01 -2.53 -18.30
CA TRP A 294 -5.57 -3.58 -17.46
C TRP A 294 -5.86 -3.08 -16.05
N ASN A 295 -6.99 -3.50 -15.47
CA ASN A 295 -7.35 -3.20 -14.09
C ASN A 295 -8.19 -4.34 -13.49
N CYS A 296 -7.98 -4.68 -12.23
CA CYS A 296 -8.70 -5.80 -11.60
C CYS A 296 -10.21 -5.62 -11.47
N PHE A 297 -10.70 -4.38 -11.54
CA PHE A 297 -12.10 -3.99 -11.40
C PHE A 297 -12.73 -3.55 -12.73
N GLN A 298 -12.03 -3.70 -13.87
CA GLN A 298 -12.55 -3.25 -15.17
C GLN A 298 -13.85 -3.94 -15.59
N ASP A 299 -14.08 -5.16 -15.10
CA ASP A 299 -15.26 -5.96 -15.40
C ASP A 299 -16.30 -5.93 -14.25
N ASP A 300 -16.02 -5.21 -13.15
CA ASP A 300 -16.91 -5.11 -11.98
C ASP A 300 -17.97 -4.01 -12.21
N PRO A 301 -19.29 -4.35 -12.21
CA PRO A 301 -20.36 -3.37 -12.40
C PRO A 301 -20.38 -2.23 -11.38
N ALA A 302 -19.81 -2.42 -10.19
CA ALA A 302 -19.73 -1.38 -9.18
C ALA A 302 -18.68 -0.30 -9.51
N TRP A 303 -17.73 -0.60 -10.41
CA TRP A 303 -16.53 0.23 -10.64
C TRP A 303 -16.24 0.53 -12.11
N ASN A 304 -16.89 -0.15 -13.05
CA ASN A 304 -16.63 -0.03 -14.48
C ASN A 304 -17.42 1.09 -15.19
N GLN A 305 -17.98 2.05 -14.45
CA GLN A 305 -18.69 3.17 -15.06
C GLN A 305 -17.76 3.96 -16.00
N GLY A 306 -18.20 4.13 -17.25
CA GLY A 306 -17.45 4.82 -18.31
C GLY A 306 -16.21 4.06 -18.80
N VAL A 307 -16.13 2.75 -18.52
CA VAL A 307 -15.08 1.86 -19.01
C VAL A 307 -15.60 1.08 -20.21
N GLU A 308 -14.88 1.16 -21.32
CA GLU A 308 -15.13 0.38 -22.53
C GLU A 308 -14.17 -0.82 -22.56
N THR A 309 -14.62 -1.96 -23.10
CA THR A 309 -13.72 -3.07 -23.44
C THR A 309 -13.34 -2.95 -24.91
N VAL A 310 -12.03 -2.87 -25.20
CA VAL A 310 -11.51 -2.80 -26.57
C VAL A 310 -10.90 -4.14 -27.01
N GLU A 311 -10.44 -4.22 -28.26
CA GLU A 311 -9.83 -5.43 -28.84
C GLU A 311 -8.75 -6.01 -27.92
N GLY A 312 -8.75 -7.33 -27.75
CA GLY A 312 -7.85 -8.03 -26.84
C GLY A 312 -8.27 -8.00 -25.37
N GLY A 313 -9.34 -7.29 -25.02
CA GLY A 313 -9.92 -7.25 -23.67
C GLY A 313 -9.43 -6.10 -22.79
N TYR A 314 -8.57 -5.22 -23.32
CA TYR A 314 -8.09 -4.05 -22.57
C TYR A 314 -9.26 -3.14 -22.21
N PHE A 315 -9.16 -2.45 -21.07
CA PHE A 315 -10.05 -1.34 -20.79
C PHE A 315 -9.68 -0.14 -21.65
N ARG A 316 -10.66 0.71 -21.98
CA ARG A 316 -10.48 2.09 -22.43
C ARG A 316 -11.31 3.00 -21.54
N LYS A 317 -10.69 4.03 -20.96
CA LYS A 317 -11.36 4.98 -20.07
C LYS A 317 -10.93 6.42 -20.35
N GLY A 318 -11.89 7.28 -20.66
CA GLY A 318 -11.74 8.74 -20.68
C GLY A 318 -11.98 9.38 -19.30
N ASN A 319 -11.82 10.70 -19.19
CA ASN A 319 -12.04 11.44 -17.91
C ASN A 319 -11.30 10.82 -16.70
N TRP A 320 -10.15 10.21 -16.96
CA TRP A 320 -9.42 9.43 -15.98
C TRP A 320 -8.68 10.31 -14.96
N PHE A 321 -8.29 11.53 -15.34
CA PHE A 321 -7.41 12.37 -14.54
C PHE A 321 -8.04 12.79 -13.20
N GLY A 322 -9.35 13.05 -13.15
CA GLY A 322 -10.06 13.51 -11.95
C GLY A 322 -9.81 12.63 -10.72
N ASP A 323 -9.90 11.31 -10.90
CA ASP A 323 -9.76 10.31 -9.82
C ASP A 323 -8.37 9.66 -9.77
N THR A 324 -7.43 10.03 -10.66
CA THR A 324 -6.09 9.42 -10.67
C THR A 324 -5.13 10.22 -9.78
N TRP A 325 -4.59 9.62 -8.73
CA TRP A 325 -3.83 10.32 -7.69
C TRP A 325 -2.31 10.24 -7.88
N ILE A 326 -1.83 9.13 -8.44
CA ILE A 326 -0.40 8.83 -8.61
C ILE A 326 -0.18 8.15 -9.96
N LEU A 327 0.82 8.61 -10.73
CA LEU A 327 1.47 7.83 -11.77
C LEU A 327 2.82 7.30 -11.27
N VAL A 328 3.17 6.09 -11.69
CA VAL A 328 4.50 5.54 -11.55
C VAL A 328 5.05 5.26 -12.95
N LEU A 329 5.97 6.09 -13.41
CA LEU A 329 6.67 5.89 -14.67
C LEU A 329 7.86 4.98 -14.41
N ILE A 330 7.90 3.82 -15.08
CA ILE A 330 9.03 2.90 -14.99
C ILE A 330 10.20 3.52 -15.77
N GLY A 331 11.35 3.63 -15.11
CA GLY A 331 12.60 4.11 -15.69
C GLY A 331 13.44 2.99 -16.29
N GLN A 332 14.75 3.21 -16.39
CA GLN A 332 15.68 2.20 -16.89
C GLN A 332 16.00 1.17 -15.81
N LYS A 333 16.40 -0.03 -16.25
CA LYS A 333 17.03 -1.00 -15.35
C LYS A 333 18.34 -0.41 -14.84
N VAL A 334 18.55 -0.47 -13.53
CA VAL A 334 19.74 0.10 -12.88
C VAL A 334 20.98 -0.65 -13.40
N ALA A 335 21.95 0.10 -13.94
CA ALA A 335 23.23 -0.47 -14.38
C ALA A 335 23.95 -1.13 -13.20
N ASP A 336 24.49 -2.33 -13.44
CA ASP A 336 25.16 -3.16 -12.43
C ASP A 336 24.30 -3.41 -11.16
N TYR A 337 22.99 -3.55 -11.34
CA TYR A 337 22.06 -3.83 -10.25
C TYR A 337 22.53 -5.02 -9.40
N LYS A 338 22.61 -4.78 -8.08
CA LYS A 338 22.85 -5.82 -7.08
C LYS A 338 21.57 -6.04 -6.29
N ALA A 339 21.19 -7.31 -6.14
CA ALA A 339 20.04 -7.70 -5.33
C ALA A 339 20.13 -7.07 -3.93
N VAL A 340 18.98 -6.59 -3.43
CA VAL A 340 18.89 -6.01 -2.09
C VAL A 340 19.26 -7.08 -1.06
N PRO A 341 20.18 -6.81 -0.12
CA PRO A 341 20.56 -7.80 0.89
C PRO A 341 19.34 -8.31 1.67
N ALA A 342 19.25 -9.63 1.86
CA ALA A 342 18.13 -10.27 2.57
C ALA A 342 17.85 -9.62 3.93
N ARG A 343 18.92 -9.34 4.69
CA ARG A 343 18.82 -8.65 5.99
C ARG A 343 18.06 -7.32 5.91
N ARG A 344 18.27 -6.52 4.85
CA ARG A 344 17.61 -5.22 4.67
C ARG A 344 16.13 -5.40 4.34
N ILE A 345 15.79 -6.38 3.50
CA ILE A 345 14.39 -6.71 3.19
C ILE A 345 13.68 -7.22 4.44
N LEU A 346 14.27 -8.16 5.16
CA LEU A 346 13.69 -8.74 6.37
C LEU A 346 13.54 -7.71 7.50
N SER A 347 14.50 -6.77 7.63
CA SER A 347 14.37 -5.67 8.59
C SER A 347 13.18 -4.76 8.26
N TRP A 348 12.92 -4.53 6.96
CA TRP A 348 11.75 -3.79 6.52
C TRP A 348 10.45 -4.55 6.77
N ALA A 349 10.40 -5.84 6.44
CA ALA A 349 9.26 -6.71 6.73
C ALA A 349 8.90 -6.71 8.22
N LEU A 350 9.90 -6.81 9.09
CA LEU A 350 9.72 -6.74 10.53
C LEU A 350 9.21 -5.37 10.97
N THR A 351 9.75 -4.27 10.41
CA THR A 351 9.26 -2.91 10.69
C THR A 351 7.77 -2.78 10.39
N VAL A 352 7.31 -3.32 9.25
CA VAL A 352 5.89 -3.32 8.87
C VAL A 352 5.05 -4.17 9.84
N ALA A 353 5.50 -5.37 10.18
CA ALA A 353 4.75 -6.29 11.04
C ALA A 353 4.65 -5.82 12.51
N GLU A 354 5.66 -5.09 12.99
CA GLU A 354 5.74 -4.59 14.37
C GLU A 354 4.98 -3.28 14.60
N GLN A 355 4.57 -2.59 13.54
CA GLN A 355 3.79 -1.36 13.67
C GLN A 355 2.49 -1.63 14.41
N THR A 356 2.16 -0.74 15.35
CA THR A 356 0.92 -0.80 16.13
C THR A 356 -0.17 0.11 15.57
N GLU A 357 0.22 1.15 14.83
CA GLU A 357 -0.68 2.07 14.15
C GLU A 357 -0.02 2.61 12.87
N VAL A 358 -0.80 2.72 11.79
CA VAL A 358 -0.39 3.34 10.53
C VAL A 358 -1.52 4.23 10.04
N MET A 359 -1.23 5.51 9.81
CA MET A 359 -2.20 6.47 9.25
C MET A 359 -3.56 6.47 9.97
N GLY A 360 -3.55 6.36 11.31
CA GLY A 360 -4.75 6.36 12.15
C GLY A 360 -5.49 5.02 12.21
N ARG A 361 -4.90 3.94 11.67
CA ARG A 361 -5.47 2.58 11.64
C ARG A 361 -4.64 1.67 12.52
N GLN A 362 -5.27 0.76 13.23
CA GLN A 362 -4.53 -0.24 14.02
C GLN A 362 -3.75 -1.14 13.07
N ALA A 363 -2.51 -1.49 13.43
CA ALA A 363 -1.62 -2.27 12.58
C ALA A 363 -1.02 -3.46 13.32
N GLY A 364 -0.55 -4.45 12.56
CA GLY A 364 0.16 -5.62 13.07
C GLY A 364 -0.62 -6.33 14.18
N GLN A 365 0.03 -6.53 15.33
CA GLN A 365 -0.59 -7.17 16.50
C GLN A 365 -1.82 -6.41 17.02
N LYS A 366 -1.85 -5.07 16.93
CA LYS A 366 -3.01 -4.27 17.34
C LYS A 366 -4.18 -4.40 16.37
N ALA A 367 -3.91 -4.64 15.09
CA ALA A 367 -4.98 -4.93 14.12
C ALA A 367 -5.71 -6.24 14.47
N TYR A 368 -4.98 -7.31 14.81
CA TYR A 368 -5.57 -8.56 15.30
C TYR A 368 -6.43 -8.35 16.55
N GLU A 369 -5.94 -7.59 17.54
CA GLU A 369 -6.70 -7.30 18.77
C GLU A 369 -7.98 -6.51 18.48
N ALA A 370 -7.89 -5.49 17.60
CA ALA A 370 -9.03 -4.65 17.25
C ALA A 370 -10.09 -5.43 16.47
N TRP A 371 -9.67 -6.31 15.56
CA TRP A 371 -10.55 -7.19 14.80
C TRP A 371 -11.29 -8.18 15.72
N GLN A 372 -10.56 -8.86 16.61
CA GLN A 372 -11.15 -9.76 17.61
C GLN A 372 -12.14 -9.02 18.51
N ARG A 373 -11.77 -7.83 19.01
CA ARG A 373 -12.65 -7.02 19.85
C ARG A 373 -13.97 -6.71 19.15
N GLN A 374 -13.91 -6.33 17.87
CA GLN A 374 -15.10 -5.98 17.12
C GLN A 374 -16.00 -7.20 16.81
N LEU A 375 -15.41 -8.37 16.57
CA LEU A 375 -16.16 -9.63 16.45
C LEU A 375 -16.94 -9.97 17.73
N LEU A 376 -16.42 -9.59 18.90
CA LEU A 376 -16.98 -9.91 20.21
C LEU A 376 -17.99 -8.86 20.73
N GLN A 377 -18.25 -7.79 19.99
CA GLN A 377 -19.26 -6.78 20.33
C GLN A 377 -20.65 -7.26 19.89
N ASP A 378 -21.28 -8.13 20.68
CA ASP A 378 -22.56 -8.77 20.30
C ASP A 378 -23.66 -7.75 19.94
N ASP A 379 -23.71 -6.59 20.62
CA ASP A 379 -24.65 -5.51 20.36
C ASP A 379 -24.56 -4.96 18.91
N ASP A 380 -23.38 -4.98 18.29
CA ASP A 380 -23.20 -4.53 16.88
C ASP A 380 -23.98 -5.40 15.90
N PHE A 381 -24.32 -6.64 16.27
CA PHE A 381 -24.89 -7.66 15.38
C PHE A 381 -26.34 -8.00 15.68
N ILE A 382 -26.76 -7.94 16.94
CA ILE A 382 -28.13 -8.26 17.34
C ILE A 382 -29.10 -7.30 16.66
N ASP A 383 -28.79 -6.01 16.70
CA ASP A 383 -29.65 -4.93 16.19
C ASP A 383 -29.34 -4.56 14.72
N ALA A 384 -28.36 -5.19 14.09
CA ALA A 384 -28.01 -4.90 12.70
C ALA A 384 -29.13 -5.34 11.74
N ASP A 385 -29.52 -4.42 10.85
CA ASP A 385 -30.33 -4.77 9.69
C ASP A 385 -29.53 -5.63 8.69
N ASP A 386 -30.24 -6.22 7.73
CA ASP A 386 -29.67 -7.15 6.74
C ASP A 386 -28.55 -6.50 5.92
N ALA A 387 -28.72 -5.23 5.51
CA ALA A 387 -27.73 -4.50 4.73
C ALA A 387 -26.44 -4.24 5.52
N THR A 388 -26.58 -3.90 6.81
CA THR A 388 -25.45 -3.68 7.71
C THR A 388 -24.72 -4.98 7.99
N LEU A 389 -25.45 -6.07 8.28
CA LEU A 389 -24.84 -7.36 8.54
C LEU A 389 -24.12 -7.92 7.30
N GLN A 390 -24.71 -7.74 6.11
CA GLN A 390 -24.05 -8.08 4.85
C GLN A 390 -22.74 -7.30 4.67
N ARG A 391 -22.73 -5.99 4.95
CA ARG A 391 -21.51 -5.17 4.91
C ARG A 391 -20.44 -5.69 5.88
N TYR A 392 -20.83 -6.05 7.10
CA TYR A 392 -19.90 -6.57 8.11
C TYR A 392 -19.28 -7.88 7.66
N HIS A 393 -20.13 -8.81 7.19
CA HIS A 393 -19.68 -10.07 6.62
C HIS A 393 -18.73 -9.87 5.44
N THR A 394 -19.04 -8.97 4.50
CA THR A 394 -18.17 -8.68 3.35
C THR A 394 -16.81 -8.15 3.79
N ALA A 395 -16.76 -7.17 4.70
CA ALA A 395 -15.50 -6.63 5.19
C ALA A 395 -14.67 -7.70 5.94
N HIS A 396 -15.33 -8.54 6.74
CA HIS A 396 -14.70 -9.69 7.38
C HIS A 396 -14.12 -10.67 6.36
N HIS A 397 -14.93 -11.09 5.40
CA HIS A 397 -14.57 -12.07 4.38
C HIS A 397 -13.37 -11.61 3.55
N MET A 398 -13.37 -10.34 3.13
CA MET A 398 -12.23 -9.72 2.45
C MET A 398 -10.97 -9.75 3.33
N GLN A 399 -11.08 -9.43 4.62
CA GLN A 399 -9.94 -9.45 5.54
C GLN A 399 -9.34 -10.86 5.70
N VAL A 400 -10.19 -11.88 5.83
CA VAL A 400 -9.78 -13.29 5.95
C VAL A 400 -9.02 -13.73 4.70
N GLY A 401 -9.58 -13.48 3.51
CA GLY A 401 -8.92 -13.83 2.24
C GLY A 401 -7.61 -13.10 2.03
N HIS A 402 -7.57 -11.80 2.37
CA HIS A 402 -6.36 -11.00 2.30
C HIS A 402 -5.26 -11.52 3.23
N LEU A 403 -5.59 -11.83 4.49
CA LEU A 403 -4.60 -12.38 5.42
C LEU A 403 -4.10 -13.76 4.95
N ALA A 404 -4.99 -14.62 4.44
CA ALA A 404 -4.61 -15.93 3.91
C ALA A 404 -3.59 -15.79 2.78
N GLU A 405 -3.89 -14.95 1.79
CA GLU A 405 -3.04 -14.72 0.63
C GLU A 405 -1.68 -14.11 1.04
N CYS A 406 -1.69 -13.03 1.83
CA CYS A 406 -0.47 -12.37 2.27
C CYS A 406 0.47 -13.32 3.01
N ARG A 407 -0.05 -14.18 3.89
CA ARG A 407 0.79 -15.13 4.65
C ARG A 407 1.24 -16.33 3.82
N ALA A 408 0.45 -16.79 2.84
CA ALA A 408 0.92 -17.77 1.85
C ALA A 408 2.09 -17.21 1.02
N TRP A 409 2.02 -15.95 0.59
CA TRP A 409 3.10 -15.31 -0.16
C TRP A 409 4.32 -14.99 0.71
N ALA A 410 4.12 -14.58 1.97
CA ALA A 410 5.22 -14.47 2.93
C ALA A 410 5.95 -15.81 3.10
N HIS A 411 5.22 -16.93 3.16
CA HIS A 411 5.81 -18.28 3.23
C HIS A 411 6.76 -18.55 2.04
N TYR A 412 6.26 -18.47 0.80
CA TYR A 412 7.08 -18.76 -0.38
C TYR A 412 8.25 -17.77 -0.54
N PHE A 413 8.03 -16.51 -0.20
CA PHE A 413 9.07 -15.49 -0.22
C PHE A 413 10.21 -15.80 0.75
N LEU A 414 9.89 -16.18 2.00
CA LEU A 414 10.90 -16.53 3.00
C LEU A 414 11.64 -17.82 2.66
N LEU A 415 10.96 -18.83 2.09
CA LEU A 415 11.62 -20.05 1.62
C LEU A 415 12.62 -19.76 0.49
N HIS A 416 12.29 -18.83 -0.42
CA HIS A 416 13.24 -18.40 -1.44
C HIS A 416 14.48 -17.74 -0.83
N ILE A 417 14.32 -16.84 0.15
CA ILE A 417 15.47 -16.25 0.84
C ILE A 417 16.26 -17.33 1.57
N ALA A 418 15.60 -18.24 2.28
CA ALA A 418 16.22 -19.33 3.03
C ALA A 418 17.08 -20.26 2.14
N GLY A 419 16.70 -20.45 0.88
CA GLY A 419 17.47 -21.22 -0.10
C GLY A 419 18.74 -20.52 -0.58
N ASN A 420 18.82 -19.19 -0.45
CA ASN A 420 19.96 -18.38 -0.89
C ASN A 420 20.82 -17.85 0.26
N GLU A 421 20.32 -17.92 1.50
CA GLU A 421 20.99 -17.41 2.71
C GLU A 421 21.11 -18.53 3.76
N PRO A 422 22.13 -19.40 3.68
CA PRO A 422 22.26 -20.57 4.55
C PRO A 422 22.26 -20.24 6.05
N GLU A 423 22.85 -19.10 6.42
CA GLU A 423 22.92 -18.64 7.81
C GLU A 423 21.56 -18.24 8.39
N MET A 424 20.61 -17.81 7.55
CA MET A 424 19.26 -17.43 7.96
C MET A 424 18.25 -18.58 7.79
N SER A 425 18.64 -19.63 7.07
CA SER A 425 17.75 -20.64 6.50
C SER A 425 16.85 -21.32 7.53
N GLU A 426 17.40 -21.69 8.69
CA GLU A 426 16.64 -22.35 9.75
C GLU A 426 15.48 -21.47 10.24
N HIS A 427 15.78 -20.24 10.68
CA HIS A 427 14.77 -19.35 11.21
C HIS A 427 13.77 -18.88 10.15
N LEU A 428 14.22 -18.61 8.92
CA LEU A 428 13.32 -18.25 7.82
C LEU A 428 12.38 -19.40 7.46
N THR A 429 12.86 -20.65 7.49
CA THR A 429 12.02 -21.84 7.28
C THR A 429 10.99 -22.00 8.39
N GLN A 430 11.34 -21.74 9.65
CA GLN A 430 10.37 -21.77 10.76
C GLN A 430 9.32 -20.66 10.64
N ALA A 431 9.74 -19.43 10.34
CA ALA A 431 8.83 -18.32 10.10
C ALA A 431 7.87 -18.62 8.93
N ALA A 432 8.37 -19.20 7.83
CA ALA A 432 7.56 -19.60 6.69
C ALA A 432 6.49 -20.64 7.06
N LYS A 433 6.83 -21.66 7.87
CA LYS A 433 5.87 -22.65 8.36
C LYS A 433 4.76 -22.02 9.21
N LEU A 434 5.12 -21.07 10.07
CA LEU A 434 4.15 -20.35 10.90
C LEU A 434 3.21 -19.50 10.05
N TYR A 435 3.71 -18.79 9.04
CA TYR A 435 2.87 -18.04 8.11
C TYR A 435 1.94 -18.94 7.28
N TRP A 436 2.41 -20.11 6.84
CA TRP A 436 1.55 -21.10 6.19
C TRP A 436 0.44 -21.58 7.12
N ARG A 437 0.76 -21.81 8.39
CA ARG A 437 -0.26 -22.20 9.37
C ARG A 437 -1.32 -21.11 9.58
N ILE A 438 -0.95 -19.83 9.51
CA ILE A 438 -1.92 -18.72 9.54
C ILE A 438 -2.83 -18.76 8.31
N HIS A 439 -2.26 -19.01 7.13
CA HIS A 439 -3.06 -19.24 5.91
C HIS A 439 -4.09 -20.35 6.13
N ASP A 440 -3.69 -21.51 6.67
CA ASP A 440 -4.60 -22.62 6.92
C ASP A 440 -5.70 -22.28 7.93
N LEU A 441 -5.39 -21.50 8.97
CA LEU A 441 -6.39 -21.04 9.93
C LEU A 441 -7.48 -20.17 9.29
N MET A 442 -7.21 -19.49 8.17
CA MET A 442 -8.24 -18.73 7.46
C MET A 442 -9.28 -19.65 6.80
N TRP A 443 -8.89 -20.87 6.40
CA TRP A 443 -9.84 -21.91 5.98
C TRP A 443 -10.73 -22.36 7.13
N ASP A 444 -10.18 -22.46 8.34
CA ASP A 444 -10.97 -22.76 9.55
C ASP A 444 -11.97 -21.63 9.85
N VAL A 445 -11.58 -20.36 9.68
CA VAL A 445 -12.50 -19.21 9.80
C VAL A 445 -13.66 -19.32 8.82
N TRP A 446 -13.38 -19.59 7.54
CA TRP A 446 -14.43 -19.79 6.55
C TRP A 446 -15.32 -20.98 6.87
N ALA A 447 -14.76 -22.09 7.36
CA ALA A 447 -15.53 -23.27 7.73
C ALA A 447 -16.57 -22.99 8.83
N VAL A 448 -16.28 -22.10 9.78
CA VAL A 448 -17.25 -21.66 10.80
C VAL A 448 -18.48 -21.00 10.16
N LEU A 449 -18.30 -20.32 9.03
CA LEU A 449 -19.36 -19.64 8.28
C LEU A 449 -19.84 -20.46 7.07
N GLY A 450 -19.70 -21.79 7.09
CA GLY A 450 -20.21 -22.67 6.03
C GLY A 450 -19.30 -22.82 4.81
N GLY A 451 -18.06 -22.33 4.88
CA GLY A 451 -17.02 -22.45 3.86
C GLY A 451 -16.78 -21.19 3.06
N LEU A 452 -15.67 -21.16 2.31
CA LEU A 452 -15.22 -19.99 1.53
C LEU A 452 -16.29 -19.48 0.56
N TRP A 453 -17.00 -20.39 -0.11
CA TRP A 453 -17.99 -20.06 -1.13
C TRP A 453 -19.39 -19.82 -0.57
N ASN A 454 -19.57 -19.88 0.75
CA ASN A 454 -20.87 -19.60 1.34
C ASN A 454 -21.13 -18.09 1.39
N SER A 455 -22.22 -17.66 0.78
CA SER A 455 -22.65 -16.27 0.75
C SER A 455 -23.72 -15.93 1.80
N ASP A 456 -24.12 -16.87 2.66
CA ASP A 456 -25.11 -16.62 3.69
C ASP A 456 -24.54 -15.83 4.88
N TRP A 457 -24.49 -14.50 4.70
CA TRP A 457 -24.04 -13.55 5.70
C TRP A 457 -24.83 -13.60 7.02
N ARG A 458 -26.00 -14.26 7.07
CA ARG A 458 -26.83 -14.38 8.29
C ARG A 458 -26.14 -15.19 9.37
N LEU A 459 -25.25 -16.12 9.01
CA LEU A 459 -24.44 -16.86 9.97
C LEU A 459 -23.57 -15.93 10.81
N PHE A 460 -23.24 -14.75 10.30
CA PHE A 460 -22.47 -13.75 11.04
C PHE A 460 -23.26 -13.12 12.19
N ARG A 461 -24.59 -13.34 12.28
CA ARG A 461 -25.42 -12.94 13.44
C ARG A 461 -25.23 -13.85 14.65
N ASP A 462 -24.76 -15.08 14.45
CA ASP A 462 -24.49 -16.02 15.55
C ASP A 462 -23.26 -15.59 16.37
N GLY A 463 -23.48 -15.24 17.64
CA GLY A 463 -22.41 -14.86 18.56
C GLY A 463 -21.45 -15.99 18.88
N ASP A 464 -21.90 -17.25 18.89
CA ASP A 464 -21.02 -18.39 19.12
C ASP A 464 -20.10 -18.64 17.92
N ALA A 465 -20.62 -18.46 16.69
CA ALA A 465 -19.80 -18.46 15.48
C ALA A 465 -18.73 -17.37 15.56
N ARG A 466 -19.10 -16.13 15.90
CA ARG A 466 -18.13 -15.02 16.03
C ARG A 466 -17.08 -15.26 17.11
N ARG A 467 -17.46 -15.83 18.27
CA ARG A 467 -16.51 -16.21 19.33
C ARG A 467 -15.50 -17.26 18.86
N LYS A 468 -15.94 -18.27 18.11
CA LYS A 468 -15.05 -19.27 17.49
C LYS A 468 -14.09 -18.61 16.51
N ILE A 469 -14.58 -17.73 15.64
CA ILE A 469 -13.76 -16.97 14.69
C ILE A 469 -12.73 -16.14 15.46
N ALA A 470 -13.13 -15.36 16.46
CA ALA A 470 -12.23 -14.54 17.27
C ALA A 470 -11.12 -15.39 17.92
N ALA A 471 -11.43 -16.59 18.41
CA ALA A 471 -10.43 -17.52 18.94
C ALA A 471 -9.44 -18.00 17.88
N ILE A 472 -9.89 -18.26 16.64
CA ILE A 472 -9.00 -18.61 15.52
C ILE A 472 -8.10 -17.43 15.14
N ILE A 473 -8.64 -16.21 15.08
CA ILE A 473 -7.86 -14.98 14.84
C ILE A 473 -6.82 -14.76 15.95
N GLY A 474 -7.14 -15.07 17.21
CA GLY A 474 -6.18 -15.04 18.32
C GLY A 474 -5.05 -16.07 18.16
N GLN A 475 -5.33 -17.26 17.62
CA GLN A 475 -4.28 -18.24 17.28
C GLN A 475 -3.38 -17.69 16.16
N ALA A 476 -3.96 -17.12 15.11
CA ALA A 476 -3.22 -16.50 14.01
C ALA A 476 -2.29 -15.38 14.53
N GLN A 477 -2.80 -14.52 15.42
CA GLN A 477 -2.02 -13.47 16.08
C GLN A 477 -0.79 -14.03 16.81
N ALA A 478 -0.96 -15.12 17.58
CA ALA A 478 0.13 -15.73 18.34
C ALA A 478 1.19 -16.38 17.44
N LEU A 479 0.78 -16.97 16.31
CA LEU A 479 1.69 -17.51 15.31
C LEU A 479 2.45 -16.40 14.58
N ASP A 480 1.78 -15.30 14.24
CA ASP A 480 2.37 -14.12 13.59
C ASP A 480 3.46 -13.51 14.47
N LYS A 481 3.21 -13.45 15.79
CA LYS A 481 4.19 -13.02 16.79
C LYS A 481 5.41 -13.93 16.87
N GLN A 482 5.22 -15.25 16.80
CA GLN A 482 6.32 -16.22 16.77
C GLN A 482 7.14 -16.12 15.48
N ALA A 483 6.47 -15.92 14.33
CA ALA A 483 7.14 -15.73 13.05
C ALA A 483 8.06 -14.50 13.08
N MET A 484 7.57 -13.37 13.62
CA MET A 484 8.40 -12.16 13.81
C MET A 484 9.64 -12.41 14.67
N GLU A 485 9.56 -13.26 15.70
CA GLU A 485 10.71 -13.59 16.53
C GLU A 485 11.77 -14.38 15.74
N HIS A 486 11.36 -15.33 14.91
CA HIS A 486 12.29 -15.99 13.99
C HIS A 486 12.89 -15.03 12.97
N LEU A 487 12.12 -14.08 12.44
CA LEU A 487 12.68 -13.03 11.56
C LEU A 487 13.75 -12.20 12.29
N ARG A 488 13.54 -11.84 13.56
CA ARG A 488 14.56 -11.15 14.38
C ARG A 488 15.81 -12.00 14.51
N GLN A 489 15.67 -13.28 14.83
CA GLN A 489 16.80 -14.19 15.02
C GLN A 489 17.62 -14.36 13.74
N ALA A 490 16.96 -14.54 12.59
CA ALA A 490 17.59 -14.58 11.27
C ALA A 490 18.42 -13.32 10.98
N ILE A 491 17.90 -12.13 11.32
CA ILE A 491 18.59 -10.85 11.12
C ILE A 491 19.82 -10.71 12.04
N HIS A 492 19.76 -11.23 13.27
CA HIS A 492 20.82 -11.07 14.28
C HIS A 492 21.98 -12.04 14.12
N GLN A 493 21.76 -13.26 13.59
CA GLN A 493 22.81 -14.28 13.45
C GLN A 493 23.98 -13.84 12.57
N GLN A 494 23.79 -12.89 11.64
CA GLN A 494 24.88 -12.29 10.86
C GLN A 494 25.73 -11.25 11.60
N GLY A 495 25.29 -10.74 12.76
CA GLY A 495 26.01 -9.71 13.52
C GLY A 495 27.16 -10.22 14.40
N GLY A 496 27.26 -11.53 14.62
CA GLY A 496 28.18 -12.14 15.60
C GLY A 496 29.56 -12.53 15.07
N ARG A 497 29.87 -12.34 13.79
CA ARG A 497 31.14 -12.78 13.16
C ARG A 497 31.89 -11.67 12.43
N VAL A 498 32.00 -10.49 13.04
CA VAL A 498 33.04 -9.52 12.67
C VAL A 498 33.87 -9.22 13.91
N SER A 499 35.20 -9.37 13.80
CA SER A 499 36.28 -9.10 14.77
C SER A 499 36.65 -10.19 15.81
N THR A 500 37.27 -11.28 15.36
CA THR A 500 38.33 -11.98 16.14
C THR A 500 39.42 -12.61 15.25
N GLU A 501 39.72 -12.01 14.09
CA GLU A 501 40.95 -12.32 13.36
C GLU A 501 41.72 -11.02 13.14
N GLY A 502 42.78 -10.83 13.93
CA GLY A 502 43.60 -9.62 13.86
C GLY A 502 44.43 -9.29 15.10
N VAL A 503 44.79 -10.26 15.96
CA VAL A 503 45.97 -10.13 16.83
C VAL A 503 46.62 -11.50 16.99
N ALA A 504 47.54 -11.82 16.08
CA ALA A 504 48.60 -12.81 16.29
C ALA A 504 49.71 -12.57 15.26
N THR A 505 50.63 -11.66 15.59
CA THR A 505 52.09 -11.84 15.77
C THR A 505 52.78 -10.50 15.68
#